data_AF-A0A7L3M225-F1
#
_entry.id   AF-A0A7L3M225-F1
#
_cell.length_a   1.000
_cell.length_b   1.000
_cell.length_c   1.000
_cell.angle_alpha   90.00
_cell.angle_beta   90.00
_cell.angle_gamma   90.00
#
_symmetry.space_group_name_H-M   'P 1'
#
loop_
_entity.id
_entity.type
_entity.pdbx_description
1 polymer ?
#
loop_
_entity_poly.entity_id
_entity_poly.type
_entity_poly.pdbx_seq_one_letter_code
_entity_poly.pdbx_strand_id
1 'polypeptide(L)'
;QQKIELPVTENVQTIPPPYVVRTILVLGRPGGQPQFSISDQMKKMLQCPYFFFDLVYIHNGAEEKEEESSWKEMYSFFSSLDPKGTNYKYAVGLAGPALELHHCMAKLLAHPLQRPCQPHAAYALLGDPPAPEAEATV
;
A
#
# COMPACT_ATOMS: atom_id res chain seq x y z
N GLN A 1 14.72 20.15 -5.20
CA GLN A 1 14.08 19.10 -4.39
C GLN A 1 14.34 19.42 -2.92
N GLN A 2 13.30 19.49 -2.08
CA GLN A 2 13.49 19.61 -0.62
C GLN A 2 13.98 18.26 -0.08
N LYS A 3 15.07 18.27 0.69
CA LYS A 3 15.51 17.12 1.48
C LYS A 3 14.78 17.18 2.82
N ILE A 4 13.96 16.18 3.11
CA ILE A 4 13.28 16.04 4.40
C ILE A 4 14.12 15.08 5.25
N GLU A 5 14.48 15.50 6.45
CA GLU A 5 15.16 14.64 7.42
C GLU A 5 14.16 13.71 8.12
N LEU A 6 14.63 12.57 8.63
CA LEU A 6 13.79 11.66 9.39
C LEU A 6 13.72 12.11 10.85
N PRO A 7 12.54 12.12 11.48
CA PRO A 7 12.41 12.53 12.86
C PRO A 7 13.03 11.49 13.80
N VAL A 8 13.50 11.94 14.96
CA VAL A 8 14.08 11.11 16.03
C VAL A 8 13.46 11.54 17.35
N THR A 9 13.28 10.57 18.25
CA THR A 9 12.78 10.77 19.62
C THR A 9 13.65 9.98 20.58
N GLU A 10 13.72 10.41 21.84
CA GLU A 10 14.45 9.67 22.89
C GLU A 10 13.87 8.26 23.12
N ASN A 11 12.54 8.11 23.06
CA ASN A 11 11.87 6.83 23.19
C ASN A 11 10.74 6.68 22.16
N VAL A 12 10.97 5.79 21.19
CA VAL A 12 10.05 5.57 20.06
C VAL A 12 8.72 4.91 20.46
N GLN A 13 8.65 4.28 21.63
CA GLN A 13 7.46 3.56 22.09
C GLN A 13 6.48 4.47 22.83
N THR A 14 6.94 5.60 23.39
CA THR A 14 6.14 6.43 24.29
C THR A 14 6.08 7.90 23.88
N ILE A 15 7.08 8.40 23.16
CA ILE A 15 7.13 9.79 22.71
C ILE A 15 6.68 9.86 21.25
N PRO A 16 5.59 10.57 20.92
CA PRO A 16 5.19 10.76 19.53
C PRO A 16 6.20 11.65 18.78
N PRO A 17 6.50 11.37 17.51
CA PRO A 17 7.39 12.22 16.74
C PRO A 17 6.70 13.54 16.38
N PRO A 18 7.47 14.61 16.08
CA PRO A 18 6.90 15.88 15.63
C PRO A 18 6.20 15.79 14.27
N TYR A 19 6.56 14.81 13.45
CA TYR A 19 5.93 14.49 12.17
C TYR A 19 6.23 13.04 11.79
N VAL A 20 5.60 12.55 10.72
CA VAL A 20 5.92 11.28 10.07
C VAL A 20 6.18 11.51 8.59
N VAL A 21 7.01 10.67 7.99
CA VAL A 21 7.30 10.72 6.56
C VAL A 21 6.63 9.52 5.89
N ARG A 22 5.71 9.77 4.97
CA ARG A 22 5.05 8.74 4.18
C ARG A 22 5.31 8.98 2.70
N THR A 23 5.74 7.94 2.01
CA THR A 23 5.77 7.88 0.55
C THR A 23 4.68 6.94 0.07
N ILE A 24 3.84 7.39 -0.86
CA ILE A 24 2.89 6.55 -1.59
C ILE A 24 3.43 6.40 -3.01
N LEU A 25 3.88 5.19 -3.35
CA LEU A 25 4.31 4.85 -4.70
C LEU A 25 3.11 4.31 -5.50
N VAL A 26 2.72 5.04 -6.54
CA VAL A 26 1.81 4.53 -7.57
C VAL A 26 2.66 4.13 -8.77
N LEU A 27 2.75 2.83 -9.05
CA LEU A 27 3.57 2.29 -10.11
C LEU A 27 2.70 1.51 -11.09
N GLY A 28 2.82 1.80 -12.39
CA GLY A 28 2.17 1.04 -13.44
C GLY A 28 3.04 0.94 -14.68
N ARG A 29 2.92 -0.17 -15.41
CA ARG A 29 3.64 -0.45 -16.68
C ARG A 29 5.15 -0.13 -16.64
N PRO A 30 5.92 -0.72 -15.72
CA PRO A 30 7.37 -0.60 -15.78
C PRO A 30 7.89 -1.26 -17.07
N GLY A 31 8.39 -0.46 -18.02
CA GLY A 31 8.90 -0.91 -19.32
C GLY A 31 10.24 -1.69 -19.26
N GLY A 32 10.48 -2.42 -18.17
CA GLY A 32 11.71 -3.17 -17.91
C GLY A 32 11.86 -3.52 -16.42
N GLN A 33 12.75 -4.47 -16.13
CA GLN A 33 13.08 -4.78 -14.73
C GLN A 33 13.83 -3.60 -14.09
N PRO A 34 13.37 -3.07 -12.95
CA PRO A 34 14.08 -2.00 -12.27
C PRO A 34 15.45 -2.51 -11.81
N GLN A 35 16.53 -1.86 -12.25
CA GLN A 35 17.84 -2.05 -11.64
C GLN A 35 17.86 -1.34 -10.29
N PHE A 36 17.43 -2.05 -9.25
CA PHE A 36 17.36 -1.51 -7.91
C PHE A 36 18.48 -2.10 -7.04
N SER A 37 19.33 -1.23 -6.50
CA SER A 37 20.25 -1.60 -5.44
C SER A 37 19.82 -0.90 -4.16
N ILE A 38 19.56 -1.69 -3.12
CA ILE A 38 19.19 -1.15 -1.81
C ILE A 38 20.47 -0.62 -1.16
N SER A 39 20.63 0.70 -1.18
CA SER A 39 21.74 1.37 -0.48
C SER A 39 21.58 1.27 1.04
N ASP A 40 22.68 1.39 1.79
CA ASP A 40 22.61 1.37 3.25
C ASP A 40 21.84 2.55 3.82
N GLN A 41 21.82 3.69 3.11
CA GLN A 41 20.96 4.83 3.46
C GLN A 41 19.48 4.46 3.34
N MET A 42 19.10 3.76 2.26
CA MET A 42 17.74 3.29 2.09
C MET A 42 17.35 2.27 3.16
N LYS A 43 18.26 1.36 3.55
CA LYS A 43 18.01 0.43 4.67
C LYS A 43 17.75 1.19 5.96
N LYS A 44 18.58 2.19 6.30
CA LYS A 44 18.38 3.03 7.50
C LYS A 44 17.03 3.75 7.47
N MET A 45 16.65 4.27 6.30
CA MET A 45 15.34 4.90 6.10
C MET A 45 14.18 3.93 6.32
N LEU A 46 14.24 2.73 5.72
CA LEU A 46 13.21 1.70 5.88
C LEU A 46 13.09 1.17 7.32
N GLN A 47 14.17 1.23 8.09
CA GLN A 47 14.20 0.86 9.51
C GLN A 47 13.71 1.98 10.44
N CYS A 48 13.59 3.22 9.97
CA CYS A 48 13.07 4.31 10.79
C CYS A 48 11.59 4.05 11.15
N PRO A 49 11.19 4.11 12.44
CA PRO A 49 9.81 3.84 12.85
C PRO A 49 8.81 4.86 12.29
N TYR A 50 9.28 6.05 11.93
CA TYR A 50 8.47 7.17 11.46
C TYR A 50 8.48 7.36 9.94
N PHE A 51 9.10 6.43 9.21
CA PHE A 51 9.06 6.36 7.74
C PHE A 51 8.10 5.25 7.29
N PHE A 52 7.23 5.55 6.32
CA PHE A 52 6.25 4.61 5.77
C PHE A 52 6.31 4.60 4.24
N PHE A 53 6.21 3.42 3.65
CA PHE A 53 6.28 3.24 2.20
C PHE A 53 5.09 2.42 1.71
N ASP A 54 4.03 3.11 1.29
CA ASP A 54 2.82 2.48 0.77
C ASP A 54 2.90 2.29 -0.74
N LEU A 55 2.32 1.20 -1.24
CA LEU A 55 2.39 0.79 -2.64
C LEU A 55 0.99 0.62 -3.24
N VAL A 56 0.78 1.21 -4.41
CA VAL A 56 -0.30 0.88 -5.34
C VAL A 56 0.32 0.47 -6.67
N TYR A 57 0.22 -0.82 -6.99
CA TYR A 57 0.77 -1.41 -8.20
C TYR A 57 -0.34 -1.65 -9.22
N ILE A 58 -0.22 -1.09 -10.42
CA ILE A 58 -1.17 -1.23 -11.52
C ILE A 58 -0.58 -2.19 -12.55
N HIS A 59 -1.17 -3.37 -12.71
CA HIS A 59 -0.67 -4.44 -13.58
C HIS A 59 -1.56 -4.69 -14.79
N ASN A 60 -0.99 -5.15 -15.90
CA ASN A 60 -1.73 -5.58 -17.10
C ASN A 60 -2.45 -6.92 -16.90
N GLY A 61 -2.22 -7.61 -15.78
CA GLY A 61 -2.88 -8.89 -15.49
C GLY A 61 -2.32 -10.01 -16.36
N ALA A 62 -3.15 -10.98 -16.71
CA ALA A 62 -2.78 -12.10 -17.58
C ALA A 62 -3.01 -11.79 -19.09
N GLU A 63 -3.46 -10.57 -19.43
CA GLU A 63 -3.71 -10.20 -20.82
C GLU A 63 -2.42 -10.17 -21.67
N GLU A 64 -1.28 -10.01 -21.03
CA GLU A 64 0.04 -10.10 -21.64
C GLU A 64 0.78 -11.32 -21.08
N LYS A 65 0.66 -12.47 -21.76
CA LYS A 65 1.24 -13.77 -21.34
C LYS A 65 2.77 -13.73 -21.13
N GLU A 66 3.47 -12.74 -21.69
CA GLU A 66 4.91 -12.53 -21.48
C GLU A 66 5.24 -11.72 -20.20
N GLU A 67 4.31 -10.92 -19.68
CA GLU A 67 4.56 -10.03 -18.53
C GLU A 67 4.06 -10.56 -17.17
N GLU A 68 3.31 -11.68 -17.14
CA GLU A 68 2.68 -12.14 -15.90
C GLU A 68 3.71 -12.50 -14.80
N SER A 69 4.87 -13.06 -15.17
CA SER A 69 5.97 -13.32 -14.22
C SER A 69 6.65 -12.02 -13.77
N SER A 70 6.81 -11.05 -14.68
CA SER A 70 7.62 -9.85 -14.44
C SER A 70 6.96 -8.90 -13.43
N TRP A 71 5.64 -8.69 -13.53
CA TRP A 71 4.96 -7.76 -12.63
C TRP A 71 4.81 -8.32 -11.21
N LYS A 72 4.62 -9.64 -11.06
CA LYS A 72 4.55 -10.30 -9.75
C LYS A 72 5.89 -10.22 -9.02
N GLU A 73 7.00 -10.41 -9.74
CA GLU A 73 8.35 -10.24 -9.20
C GLU A 73 8.58 -8.80 -8.73
N MET A 74 8.20 -7.81 -9.54
CA MET A 74 8.31 -6.39 -9.15
C MET A 74 7.42 -6.04 -7.97
N TYR A 75 6.17 -6.50 -7.97
CA TYR A 75 5.25 -6.30 -6.85
C TYR A 75 5.80 -6.92 -5.57
N SER A 76 6.34 -8.14 -5.64
CA SER A 76 6.99 -8.83 -4.53
C SER A 76 8.22 -8.06 -4.03
N PHE A 77 9.06 -7.56 -4.94
CA PHE A 77 10.23 -6.75 -4.59
C PHE A 77 9.83 -5.50 -3.80
N PHE A 78 8.92 -4.67 -4.33
CA PHE A 78 8.48 -3.46 -3.61
C PHE A 78 7.74 -3.81 -2.31
N SER A 79 6.98 -4.92 -2.31
CA SER A 79 6.30 -5.41 -1.10
C SER A 79 7.28 -5.87 0.00
N SER A 80 8.49 -6.30 -0.39
CA SER A 80 9.56 -6.69 0.54
C SER A 80 10.24 -5.50 1.22
N LEU A 81 10.05 -4.28 0.71
CA LEU A 81 10.53 -3.03 1.31
C LEU A 81 9.67 -2.59 2.52
N ASP A 82 9.27 -3.55 3.34
CA ASP A 82 8.44 -3.35 4.53
C ASP A 82 8.96 -4.22 5.68
N PRO A 83 10.16 -3.92 6.21
CA PRO A 83 10.74 -4.72 7.28
C PRO A 83 9.92 -4.71 8.58
N LYS A 84 8.99 -3.76 8.72
CA LYS A 84 8.17 -3.55 9.92
C LYS A 84 6.77 -4.15 9.82
N GLY A 85 6.33 -4.56 8.63
CA GLY A 85 4.95 -5.04 8.40
C GLY A 85 3.88 -3.96 8.52
N THR A 86 4.25 -2.69 8.39
CA THR A 86 3.37 -1.53 8.64
C THR A 86 2.91 -0.82 7.38
N ASN A 87 3.43 -1.22 6.22
CA ASN A 87 3.10 -0.63 4.93
C ASN A 87 1.82 -1.24 4.37
N TYR A 88 1.01 -0.44 3.70
CA TYR A 88 -0.15 -0.91 2.94
C TYR A 88 0.25 -1.09 1.47
N LYS A 89 -0.17 -2.21 0.89
CA LYS A 89 0.24 -2.69 -0.43
C LYS A 89 -1.01 -3.14 -1.18
N TYR A 90 -1.25 -2.55 -2.34
CA TYR A 90 -2.38 -2.88 -3.20
C TYR A 90 -1.90 -3.21 -4.61
N ALA A 91 -2.55 -4.18 -5.23
CA ALA A 91 -2.44 -4.50 -6.65
C ALA A 91 -3.80 -4.26 -7.30
N VAL A 92 -3.82 -3.57 -8.44
CA VAL A 92 -5.03 -3.23 -9.19
C VAL A 92 -4.79 -3.58 -10.66
N GLY A 93 -5.77 -4.21 -11.30
CA GLY A 93 -5.70 -4.51 -12.74
C GLY A 93 -5.94 -3.25 -13.58
N LEU A 94 -5.15 -3.05 -14.63
CA LEU A 94 -5.30 -1.93 -15.55
C LEU A 94 -6.65 -1.95 -16.29
N ALA A 95 -7.11 -3.15 -16.67
CA ALA A 95 -8.41 -3.38 -17.29
C ALA A 95 -9.59 -3.39 -16.28
N GLY A 96 -9.29 -3.29 -14.97
CA GLY A 96 -10.30 -3.24 -13.93
C GLY A 96 -11.07 -1.91 -13.89
N PRO A 97 -12.22 -1.86 -13.20
CA PRO A 97 -12.95 -0.62 -13.05
C PRO A 97 -12.14 0.39 -12.21
N ALA A 98 -12.15 1.66 -12.61
CA ALA A 98 -11.47 2.74 -11.89
C ALA A 98 -11.87 2.82 -10.39
N LEU A 99 -13.06 2.32 -10.06
CA LEU A 99 -13.57 2.20 -8.69
C LEU A 99 -12.58 1.47 -7.75
N GLU A 100 -11.90 0.42 -8.21
CA GLU A 100 -10.93 -0.32 -7.39
C GLU A 100 -9.74 0.56 -7.00
N LEU A 101 -9.23 1.35 -7.94
CA LEU A 101 -8.16 2.32 -7.68
C LEU A 101 -8.62 3.36 -6.65
N HIS A 102 -9.83 3.90 -6.80
CA HIS A 102 -10.39 4.84 -5.83
C HIS A 102 -10.55 4.22 -4.44
N HIS A 103 -11.03 2.98 -4.35
CA HIS A 103 -11.11 2.24 -3.08
C HIS A 103 -9.73 2.09 -2.43
N CYS A 104 -8.70 1.70 -3.20
CA CYS A 104 -7.33 1.58 -2.70
C CYS A 104 -6.80 2.91 -2.16
N MET A 105 -6.98 4.00 -2.91
CA MET A 105 -6.51 5.33 -2.49
C MET A 105 -7.27 5.82 -1.25
N ALA A 106 -8.57 5.55 -1.13
CA ALA A 106 -9.34 5.88 0.07
C ALA A 106 -8.80 5.17 1.32
N LYS A 107 -8.41 3.89 1.20
CA LYS A 107 -7.81 3.13 2.32
C LYS A 107 -6.48 3.72 2.79
N LEU A 108 -5.74 4.40 1.91
CA LEU A 108 -4.46 5.04 2.23
C LEU A 108 -4.59 6.41 2.92
N LEU A 109 -5.81 6.96 3.04
CA LEU A 109 -6.05 8.19 3.81
C LEU A 109 -5.78 8.01 5.31
N ALA A 110 -5.87 6.78 5.82
CA ALA A 110 -5.63 6.49 7.23
C ALA A 110 -4.20 6.89 7.65
N HIS A 111 -4.07 7.60 8.77
CA HIS A 111 -2.78 8.02 9.31
C HIS A 111 -1.90 6.79 9.63
N PRO A 112 -0.62 6.77 9.24
CA PRO A 112 0.19 5.55 9.31
C PRO A 112 0.43 5.03 10.74
N LEU A 113 0.48 5.92 11.74
CA LEU A 113 0.57 5.53 13.16
C LEU A 113 -0.76 5.12 13.80
N GLN A 114 -1.89 5.34 13.13
CA GLN A 114 -3.24 5.10 13.69
C GLN A 114 -4.00 3.99 12.95
N ARG A 115 -3.52 3.58 11.77
CA ARG A 115 -4.11 2.47 11.02
C ARG A 115 -3.66 1.13 11.63
N PRO A 116 -4.54 0.11 11.64
CA PRO A 116 -4.13 -1.24 11.99
C PRO A 116 -3.24 -1.83 10.88
N CYS A 117 -2.63 -3.00 11.12
CA CYS A 117 -2.00 -3.77 10.04
C CYS A 117 -3.02 -4.07 8.93
N GLN A 118 -2.58 -4.09 7.67
CA GLN A 118 -3.49 -4.22 6.52
C GLN A 118 -4.49 -5.39 6.60
N PRO A 119 -4.12 -6.60 7.08
CA PRO A 119 -5.06 -7.71 7.21
C PRO A 119 -6.19 -7.47 8.22
N HIS A 120 -6.01 -6.53 9.15
CA HIS A 120 -6.99 -6.19 10.18
C HIS A 120 -7.86 -4.99 9.79
N ALA A 121 -7.61 -4.36 8.63
CA ALA A 121 -8.39 -3.22 8.16
C ALA A 121 -9.69 -3.70 7.48
N ALA A 122 -10.83 -3.47 8.14
CA ALA A 122 -12.16 -3.76 7.62
C ALA A 122 -13.01 -2.48 7.57
N TYR A 123 -13.79 -2.34 6.49
CA TYR A 123 -14.57 -1.12 6.21
C TYR A 123 -16.08 -1.38 6.08
N ALA A 124 -16.48 -2.62 5.74
CA ALA A 124 -17.87 -3.05 5.69
C ALA A 124 -18.35 -3.44 7.10
N LEU A 125 -18.59 -2.44 7.95
CA LEU A 125 -19.07 -2.64 9.33
C LEU A 125 -20.59 -2.67 9.43
N LEU A 126 -21.26 -2.05 8.45
CA LEU A 126 -22.69 -2.16 8.27
C LEU A 126 -22.91 -3.50 7.56
N GLY A 127 -23.63 -4.42 8.18
CA GLY A 127 -23.95 -5.72 7.58
C GLY A 127 -24.65 -5.58 6.23
N ASP A 128 -24.81 -6.70 5.51
CA ASP A 128 -25.55 -6.69 4.26
C ASP A 128 -26.95 -6.11 4.48
N PRO A 129 -27.46 -5.27 3.57
CA PRO A 129 -28.86 -4.85 3.63
C PRO A 129 -29.74 -6.11 3.67
N PRO A 130 -30.85 -6.10 4.42
CA PRO A 130 -31.76 -7.24 4.45
C PRO A 130 -32.14 -7.59 3.00
N ALA A 131 -32.13 -8.88 2.68
CA ALA A 131 -32.58 -9.37 1.39
C ALA A 131 -33.96 -8.76 1.10
N PRO A 132 -34.23 -8.30 -0.14
CA PRO A 132 -35.54 -7.76 -0.46
C PRO A 132 -36.59 -8.80 -0.05
N GLU A 133 -37.50 -8.41 0.84
CA GLU A 133 -38.62 -9.27 1.23
C GLU A 133 -39.32 -9.69 -0.07
N ALA A 134 -39.28 -10.98 -0.38
CA ALA A 134 -40.02 -11.52 -1.49
C ALA A 134 -41.49 -11.17 -1.24
N GLU A 135 -42.06 -10.28 -2.06
CA GLU A 135 -43.49 -9.98 -2.02
C GLU A 135 -44.24 -11.31 -2.03
N ALA A 136 -44.88 -11.63 -0.92
CA ALA A 136 -45.76 -12.77 -0.82
C ALA A 136 -46.97 -12.49 -1.73
N THR A 137 -46.90 -12.99 -2.96
CA THR A 137 -48.09 -13.10 -3.81
C THR A 137 -49.01 -14.14 -3.18
N VAL A 138 -50.14 -13.65 -2.67
CA VAL A 138 -51.31 -14.43 -2.21
C VAL A 138 -51.96 -15.16 -3.38
#